data_AF-A0A952I0V6-F1
#
_entry.id   AF-A0A952I0V6-F1
#
_cell.length_a   1.000
_cell.length_b   1.000
_cell.length_c   1.000
_cell.angle_alpha   90.00
_cell.angle_beta   90.00
_cell.angle_gamma   90.00
#
_symmetry.space_group_name_H-M   'P 1'
#
loop_
_entity.id
_entity.type
_entity.pdbx_description
1 polymer ?
#
loop_
_entity_poly.entity_id
_entity_poly.type
_entity_poly.pdbx_seq_one_letter_code
_entity_poly.pdbx_strand_id
1 'polypeptide(L)'
;MNSKDLIETIESLPIIDDFNDFLDYFRNNKVKATKSSKIGPKDCFKINNLLFHSQEVPHNKVQQLKYTVVSLFFHVGKATKLIHLNNEKSSIFIEVNEEQFEYFQSFNKIEKYFSMLKGLWTLCNIDELKEDDYNNGLTEAVSDFLTDIGEKIDKKKAFKKIELHNLGQITKQLGFLGWWDFTEKNYHKSDRKYVDSIKINSFGKFLIPKLVDERPLSYWNYYSRENESYLYDPFFLFQMEKEDIDEDIIDKQLEKVENEPFLEVFKKELGEDVLGKELNMETETRAGIYIFKVKMNNQIWRVIRIPGSCFLDELHRAILDAYDFENDHLYVFYPEGKLFSGIGYHDERGSGATPLACETKIEELGLVERQTMKYLFDFGDHWEFDVVLEEVSGDDSVLDGPELIKSKGDAPDQYPDYDEDEDL
;
A
#
# COMPACT_ATOMS: atom_id res chain seq x y z
N MET A 1 20.83 -22.68 -2.81
CA MET A 1 20.07 -23.11 -4.01
C MET A 1 20.73 -22.44 -5.20
N ASN A 2 20.91 -23.10 -6.34
CA ASN A 2 21.47 -22.42 -7.53
C ASN A 2 20.34 -21.69 -8.29
N SER A 3 20.69 -20.81 -9.24
CA SER A 3 19.70 -20.00 -9.98
C SER A 3 18.73 -20.84 -10.82
N LYS A 4 19.16 -22.00 -11.33
CA LYS A 4 18.29 -22.91 -12.09
C LYS A 4 17.21 -23.54 -11.21
N ASP A 5 17.59 -24.05 -10.05
CA ASP A 5 16.65 -24.64 -9.07
C ASP A 5 15.64 -23.58 -8.60
N LEU A 6 16.08 -22.31 -8.47
CA LEU A 6 15.23 -21.18 -8.11
C LEU A 6 14.16 -20.90 -9.17
N ILE A 7 14.57 -20.82 -10.43
CA ILE A 7 13.68 -20.63 -11.58
C ILE A 7 12.64 -21.75 -11.64
N GLU A 8 13.08 -23.02 -11.61
CA GLU A 8 12.18 -24.17 -11.66
C GLU A 8 11.19 -24.17 -10.48
N THR A 9 11.63 -23.75 -9.30
CA THR A 9 10.76 -23.63 -8.13
C THR A 9 9.66 -22.60 -8.37
N ILE A 10 10.03 -21.37 -8.78
CA ILE A 10 9.07 -20.28 -9.01
C ILE A 10 8.10 -20.63 -10.14
N GLU A 11 8.58 -21.20 -11.25
CA GLU A 11 7.73 -21.59 -12.38
C GLU A 11 6.67 -22.63 -12.02
N SER A 12 6.96 -23.46 -11.01
CA SER A 12 6.05 -24.49 -10.50
C SER A 12 5.01 -23.96 -9.50
N LEU A 13 5.15 -22.73 -9.00
CA LEU A 13 4.23 -22.18 -8.00
C LEU A 13 2.85 -21.89 -8.63
N PRO A 14 1.76 -22.51 -8.14
CA PRO A 14 0.42 -22.26 -8.67
C PRO A 14 -0.09 -20.85 -8.40
N ILE A 15 0.52 -20.14 -7.43
CA ILE A 15 0.07 -18.81 -7.00
C ILE A 15 0.12 -17.75 -8.11
N ILE A 16 1.03 -17.92 -9.09
CA ILE A 16 1.15 -17.02 -10.24
C ILE A 16 -0.03 -17.21 -11.19
N ASP A 17 -0.43 -18.47 -11.42
CA ASP A 17 -1.57 -18.80 -12.26
C ASP A 17 -2.87 -18.35 -11.56
N ASP A 18 -2.99 -18.59 -10.25
CA ASP A 18 -4.08 -18.07 -9.42
C ASP A 18 -4.22 -16.54 -9.49
N PHE A 19 -3.10 -15.81 -9.50
CA PHE A 19 -3.15 -14.35 -9.60
C PHE A 19 -3.61 -13.88 -10.98
N ASN A 20 -3.23 -14.56 -12.06
CA ASN A 20 -3.77 -14.28 -13.39
C ASN A 20 -5.28 -14.54 -13.43
N ASP A 21 -5.75 -15.69 -12.93
CA ASP A 21 -7.19 -16.02 -12.86
C ASP A 21 -7.98 -14.98 -12.04
N PHE A 22 -7.38 -14.47 -10.96
CA PHE A 22 -7.94 -13.38 -10.17
C PHE A 22 -8.11 -12.09 -10.98
N LEU A 23 -7.09 -11.68 -11.73
CA LEU A 23 -7.16 -10.46 -12.56
C LEU A 23 -8.15 -10.64 -13.72
N ASP A 24 -8.12 -11.79 -14.40
CA ASP A 24 -9.05 -12.13 -15.48
C ASP A 24 -10.50 -12.13 -15.01
N TYR A 25 -10.77 -12.47 -13.74
CA TYR A 25 -12.11 -12.36 -13.18
C TYR A 25 -12.64 -10.92 -13.25
N PHE A 26 -11.84 -9.92 -12.86
CA PHE A 26 -12.25 -8.52 -12.94
C PHE A 26 -12.36 -8.01 -14.38
N ARG A 27 -11.49 -8.48 -15.28
CA ARG A 27 -11.57 -8.14 -16.71
C ARG A 27 -12.88 -8.62 -17.34
N ASN A 28 -13.34 -9.81 -16.94
CA ASN A 28 -14.51 -10.48 -17.53
C ASN A 28 -15.82 -10.21 -16.78
N ASN A 29 -15.79 -9.55 -15.61
CA ASN A 29 -16.97 -9.34 -14.78
C ASN A 29 -17.02 -7.91 -14.25
N LYS A 30 -18.20 -7.30 -14.30
CA LYS A 30 -18.45 -6.02 -13.65
C LYS A 30 -18.60 -6.20 -12.14
N VAL A 31 -17.50 -6.02 -11.39
CA VAL A 31 -17.46 -6.25 -9.94
C VAL A 31 -17.71 -4.96 -9.18
N LYS A 32 -18.82 -4.90 -8.44
CA LYS A 32 -19.14 -3.75 -7.60
C LYS A 32 -18.43 -3.87 -6.25
N ALA A 33 -17.70 -2.83 -5.84
CA ALA A 33 -17.10 -2.74 -4.53
C ALA A 33 -18.16 -2.54 -3.43
N THR A 34 -17.83 -2.96 -2.21
CA THR A 34 -18.61 -2.61 -1.02
C THR A 34 -18.46 -1.12 -0.69
N LYS A 35 -19.24 -0.62 0.28
CA LYS A 35 -19.09 0.74 0.80
C LYS A 35 -17.71 1.02 1.40
N SER A 36 -17.01 -0.03 1.84
CA SER A 36 -15.65 0.03 2.37
C SER A 36 -14.60 -0.27 1.29
N SER A 37 -14.97 -0.16 0.01
CA SER A 37 -14.08 -0.37 -1.13
C SER A 37 -13.43 -1.76 -1.19
N LYS A 38 -14.14 -2.79 -0.70
CA LYS A 38 -13.72 -4.20 -0.72
C LYS A 38 -14.48 -4.99 -1.79
N ILE A 39 -14.01 -6.18 -2.14
CA ILE A 39 -14.72 -7.13 -3.01
C ILE A 39 -15.99 -7.61 -2.29
N GLY A 40 -17.11 -7.64 -3.01
CA GLY A 40 -18.37 -8.17 -2.49
C GLY A 40 -18.28 -9.66 -2.13
N PRO A 41 -18.99 -10.15 -1.08
CA PRO A 41 -18.93 -11.55 -0.65
C PRO A 41 -19.23 -12.59 -1.74
N LYS A 42 -20.15 -12.29 -2.66
CA LYS A 42 -20.50 -13.19 -3.76
C LYS A 42 -19.38 -13.34 -4.77
N ASP A 43 -18.69 -12.24 -5.06
CA ASP A 43 -17.56 -12.22 -6.00
C ASP A 43 -16.32 -12.85 -5.35
N CYS A 44 -16.08 -12.61 -4.05
CA CYS A 44 -15.05 -13.35 -3.30
C CYS A 44 -15.24 -14.87 -3.41
N PHE A 45 -16.48 -15.34 -3.21
CA PHE A 45 -16.79 -16.77 -3.31
C PHE A 45 -16.54 -17.33 -4.72
N LYS A 46 -16.92 -16.59 -5.77
CA LYS A 46 -16.69 -17.01 -7.15
C LYS A 46 -15.20 -17.06 -7.47
N ILE A 47 -14.47 -15.99 -7.17
CA ILE A 47 -13.02 -15.90 -7.37
C ILE A 47 -12.34 -17.06 -6.65
N ASN A 48 -12.63 -17.25 -5.37
CA ASN A 48 -12.06 -18.34 -4.58
C ASN A 48 -12.21 -19.71 -5.24
N ASN A 49 -13.35 -20.00 -5.88
CA ASN A 49 -13.59 -21.29 -6.53
C ASN A 49 -12.87 -21.46 -7.87
N LEU A 50 -12.25 -20.40 -8.42
CA LEU A 50 -11.39 -20.48 -9.59
C LEU A 50 -9.96 -20.88 -9.24
N LEU A 51 -9.50 -20.53 -8.02
CA LEU A 51 -8.11 -20.64 -7.63
C LEU A 51 -7.72 -22.07 -7.25
N PHE A 52 -6.50 -22.48 -7.60
CA PHE A 52 -5.85 -23.67 -7.07
C PHE A 52 -5.80 -23.66 -5.54
N HIS A 53 -5.43 -22.52 -4.95
CA HIS A 53 -5.41 -22.34 -3.49
C HIS A 53 -6.78 -21.95 -2.89
N SER A 54 -7.88 -22.39 -3.51
CA SER A 54 -9.24 -22.20 -2.99
C SER A 54 -9.37 -22.63 -1.53
N GLN A 55 -10.09 -21.85 -0.74
CA GLN A 55 -10.40 -22.18 0.64
C GLN A 55 -11.85 -22.64 0.80
N GLU A 56 -12.04 -23.70 1.57
CA GLU A 56 -13.38 -24.10 2.01
C GLU A 56 -13.96 -23.02 2.94
N VAL A 57 -15.17 -22.58 2.63
CA VAL A 57 -15.88 -21.55 3.39
C VAL A 57 -17.31 -22.01 3.68
N PRO A 58 -17.89 -21.60 4.82
CA PRO A 58 -19.20 -22.09 5.24
C PRO A 58 -20.35 -21.65 4.32
N HIS A 59 -20.22 -20.52 3.62
CA HIS A 59 -21.23 -20.00 2.70
C HIS A 59 -20.67 -18.90 1.77
N ASN A 60 -21.41 -18.57 0.71
CA ASN A 60 -21.05 -17.53 -0.29
C ASN A 60 -21.29 -16.07 0.16
N LYS A 61 -21.39 -15.85 1.47
CA LYS A 61 -21.56 -14.52 2.10
C LYS A 61 -20.42 -14.18 3.06
N VAL A 62 -19.32 -14.92 2.96
CA VAL A 62 -18.11 -14.70 3.74
C VAL A 62 -17.43 -13.42 3.21
N GLN A 63 -16.88 -12.62 4.12
CA GLN A 63 -16.24 -11.35 3.77
C GLN A 63 -14.82 -11.58 3.22
N GLN A 64 -14.33 -10.66 2.39
CA GLN A 64 -13.05 -10.76 1.69
C GLN A 64 -11.88 -11.16 2.59
N LEU A 65 -11.73 -10.55 3.77
CA LEU A 65 -10.59 -10.82 4.67
C LEU A 65 -10.48 -12.30 5.09
N LYS A 66 -11.58 -13.06 5.05
CA LYS A 66 -11.57 -14.49 5.38
C LYS A 66 -11.10 -15.39 4.23
N TYR A 67 -11.00 -14.84 3.02
CA TYR A 67 -10.40 -15.50 1.87
C TYR A 67 -8.94 -15.07 1.78
N THR A 68 -8.04 -15.85 2.37
CA THR A 68 -6.61 -15.54 2.53
C THR A 68 -5.93 -15.13 1.22
N VAL A 69 -6.10 -15.90 0.14
CA VAL A 69 -5.47 -15.63 -1.16
C VAL A 69 -6.18 -14.50 -1.92
N VAL A 70 -7.51 -14.50 -1.95
CA VAL A 70 -8.29 -13.41 -2.58
C VAL A 70 -7.98 -12.06 -1.92
N SER A 71 -7.86 -12.04 -0.59
CA SER A 71 -7.48 -10.85 0.16
C SER A 71 -6.06 -10.41 -0.18
N LEU A 72 -5.09 -11.33 -0.20
CA LEU A 72 -3.72 -11.04 -0.59
C LEU A 72 -3.67 -10.40 -1.99
N PHE A 73 -4.31 -11.03 -2.98
CA PHE A 73 -4.32 -10.57 -4.36
C PHE A 73 -5.00 -9.23 -4.54
N PHE A 74 -6.05 -8.94 -3.78
CA PHE A 74 -6.69 -7.63 -3.81
C PHE A 74 -5.74 -6.52 -3.35
N HIS A 75 -5.05 -6.71 -2.22
CA HIS A 75 -4.13 -5.69 -1.71
C HIS A 75 -2.91 -5.55 -2.62
N VAL A 76 -2.33 -6.66 -3.10
CA VAL A 76 -1.23 -6.64 -4.06
C VAL A 76 -1.65 -5.98 -5.37
N GLY A 77 -2.78 -6.37 -5.95
CA GLY A 77 -3.28 -5.80 -7.20
C GLY A 77 -3.58 -4.31 -7.12
N LYS A 78 -4.13 -3.84 -5.98
CA LYS A 78 -4.30 -2.40 -5.71
C LYS A 78 -2.94 -1.70 -5.62
N ALA A 79 -2.04 -2.23 -4.79
CA ALA A 79 -0.73 -1.66 -4.53
C ALA A 79 0.12 -1.57 -5.80
N THR A 80 0.00 -2.55 -6.70
CA THR A 80 0.69 -2.57 -8.00
C THR A 80 -0.09 -1.92 -9.14
N LYS A 81 -1.23 -1.25 -8.84
CA LYS A 81 -2.10 -0.59 -9.83
C LYS A 81 -2.65 -1.51 -10.93
N LEU A 82 -2.55 -2.84 -10.79
CA LEU A 82 -3.15 -3.80 -11.71
C LEU A 82 -4.68 -3.80 -11.61
N ILE A 83 -5.21 -3.46 -10.43
CA ILE A 83 -6.63 -3.14 -10.26
C ILE A 83 -6.78 -1.75 -9.65
N HIS A 84 -7.87 -1.08 -10.00
CA HIS A 84 -8.22 0.23 -9.47
C HIS A 84 -9.71 0.30 -9.12
N LEU A 85 -10.08 1.32 -8.34
CA LEU A 85 -11.45 1.61 -7.96
C LEU A 85 -12.01 2.70 -8.88
N ASN A 86 -12.98 2.35 -9.71
CA ASN A 86 -13.63 3.28 -10.62
C ASN A 86 -14.99 3.74 -10.08
N ASN A 87 -15.21 5.06 -10.04
CA ASN A 87 -16.45 5.65 -9.57
C ASN A 87 -17.45 5.83 -10.73
N GLU A 88 -18.44 4.94 -10.84
CA GLU A 88 -19.53 5.10 -11.81
C GLU A 88 -20.83 5.54 -11.10
N LYS A 89 -21.18 6.81 -11.29
CA LYS A 89 -22.35 7.47 -10.68
C LYS A 89 -22.30 7.43 -9.14
N SER A 90 -23.07 6.54 -8.52
CA SER A 90 -23.17 6.36 -7.06
C SER A 90 -22.64 5.00 -6.60
N SER A 91 -21.89 4.32 -7.45
CA SER A 91 -21.33 2.99 -7.20
C SER A 91 -19.84 2.99 -7.53
N ILE A 92 -19.09 2.22 -6.75
CA ILE A 92 -17.67 1.98 -6.97
C ILE A 92 -17.54 0.60 -7.59
N PHE A 93 -16.75 0.47 -8.65
CA PHE A 93 -16.42 -0.77 -9.32
C PHE A 93 -14.92 -1.07 -9.16
N ILE A 94 -14.57 -2.35 -9.10
CA ILE A 94 -13.18 -2.81 -9.10
C ILE A 94 -12.89 -3.26 -10.53
N GLU A 95 -11.93 -2.62 -11.16
CA GLU A 95 -11.61 -2.80 -12.58
C GLU A 95 -10.11 -3.03 -12.76
N VAL A 96 -9.75 -3.73 -13.83
CA VAL A 96 -8.35 -3.92 -14.22
C VAL A 96 -7.85 -2.66 -14.89
N ASN A 97 -6.62 -2.23 -14.57
CA ASN A 97 -5.94 -1.26 -15.44
C ASN A 97 -5.45 -2.02 -16.67
N GLU A 98 -6.10 -1.83 -17.83
CA GLU A 98 -5.82 -2.59 -19.05
C GLU A 98 -4.38 -2.41 -19.55
N GLU A 99 -3.79 -1.22 -19.44
CA GLU A 99 -2.40 -0.99 -19.87
C GLU A 99 -1.42 -1.78 -19.00
N GLN A 100 -1.53 -1.60 -17.68
CA GLN A 100 -0.69 -2.32 -16.71
C GLN A 100 -0.90 -3.83 -16.80
N PHE A 101 -2.13 -4.28 -17.02
CA PHE A 101 -2.45 -5.68 -17.18
C PHE A 101 -1.82 -6.28 -18.43
N GLU A 102 -1.96 -5.65 -19.59
CA GLU A 102 -1.35 -6.16 -20.83
C GLU A 102 0.19 -6.17 -20.73
N TYR A 103 0.77 -5.14 -20.10
CA TYR A 103 2.20 -5.14 -19.83
C TYR A 103 2.62 -6.27 -18.88
N PHE A 104 1.89 -6.48 -17.78
CA PHE A 104 2.08 -7.61 -16.86
C PHE A 104 1.90 -8.96 -17.55
N GLN A 105 0.96 -9.10 -18.48
CA GLN A 105 0.80 -10.35 -19.24
C GLN A 105 1.99 -10.66 -20.15
N SER A 106 2.76 -9.65 -20.55
CA SER A 106 4.00 -9.83 -21.30
C SER A 106 5.16 -10.39 -20.45
N PHE A 107 5.00 -10.48 -19.13
CA PHE A 107 6.05 -10.91 -18.20
C PHE A 107 6.15 -12.43 -18.16
N ASN A 108 7.35 -12.94 -17.95
CA ASN A 108 7.55 -14.34 -17.62
C ASN A 108 7.08 -14.65 -16.17
N LYS A 109 6.99 -15.93 -15.80
CA LYS A 109 6.49 -16.31 -14.45
C LYS A 109 7.34 -15.73 -13.31
N ILE A 110 8.65 -15.60 -13.50
CA ILE A 110 9.60 -15.08 -12.50
C ILE A 110 9.35 -13.59 -12.29
N GLU A 111 9.27 -12.82 -13.38
CA GLU A 111 8.94 -11.40 -13.37
C GLU A 111 7.56 -11.14 -12.73
N LYS A 112 6.55 -11.98 -13.03
CA LYS A 112 5.23 -11.89 -12.39
C LYS A 112 5.31 -12.13 -10.88
N TYR A 113 6.03 -13.16 -10.44
CA TYR A 113 6.25 -13.44 -9.02
C TYR A 113 6.93 -12.26 -8.30
N PHE A 114 8.02 -11.74 -8.87
CA PHE A 114 8.76 -10.64 -8.26
C PHE A 114 7.99 -9.30 -8.29
N SER A 115 7.10 -9.11 -9.26
CA SER A 115 6.17 -7.97 -9.25
C SER A 115 5.17 -8.07 -8.09
N MET A 116 4.61 -9.26 -7.84
CA MET A 116 3.75 -9.49 -6.69
C MET A 116 4.51 -9.33 -5.36
N LEU A 117 5.74 -9.84 -5.29
CA LEU A 117 6.59 -9.69 -4.11
C LEU A 117 6.92 -8.23 -3.84
N LYS A 118 7.34 -7.47 -4.86
CA LYS A 118 7.61 -6.03 -4.75
C LYS A 118 6.36 -5.29 -4.27
N GLY A 119 5.21 -5.56 -4.88
CA GLY A 119 3.93 -4.97 -4.47
C GLY A 119 3.60 -5.23 -3.00
N LEU A 120 3.66 -6.50 -2.58
CA LEU A 120 3.44 -6.90 -1.19
C LEU A 120 4.42 -6.21 -0.23
N TRP A 121 5.71 -6.24 -0.56
CA TRP A 121 6.76 -5.87 0.38
C TRP A 121 6.92 -4.36 0.51
N THR A 122 6.80 -3.64 -0.61
CA THR A 122 7.12 -2.20 -0.65
C THR A 122 5.87 -1.31 -0.66
N LEU A 123 4.72 -1.80 -1.16
CA LEU A 123 3.56 -0.97 -1.47
C LEU A 123 2.25 -1.40 -0.79
N CYS A 124 2.17 -2.60 -0.21
CA CYS A 124 0.98 -2.98 0.55
C CYS A 124 1.07 -2.45 1.98
N ASN A 125 -0.06 -1.99 2.50
CA ASN A 125 -0.23 -1.82 3.93
C ASN A 125 -0.38 -3.20 4.57
N ILE A 126 0.69 -3.71 5.18
CA ILE A 126 0.70 -5.06 5.77
C ILE A 126 -0.33 -5.17 6.90
N ASP A 127 -0.61 -4.08 7.62
CA ASP A 127 -1.63 -4.03 8.66
C ASP A 127 -3.05 -4.22 8.14
N GLU A 128 -3.33 -4.01 6.85
CA GLU A 128 -4.63 -4.30 6.23
C GLU A 128 -4.81 -5.78 5.87
N LEU A 129 -3.75 -6.61 5.97
CA LEU A 129 -3.79 -8.03 5.61
C LEU A 129 -4.35 -8.95 6.71
N LYS A 130 -4.59 -8.43 7.93
CA LYS A 130 -5.11 -9.20 9.08
C LYS A 130 -6.64 -9.34 9.07
N GLU A 131 -7.14 -10.47 9.60
CA GLU A 131 -8.58 -10.72 9.82
C GLU A 131 -9.10 -10.01 11.08
N ASP A 132 -8.24 -9.85 12.10
CA ASP A 132 -8.63 -9.39 13.44
C ASP A 132 -8.16 -7.95 13.72
N ASP A 133 -9.03 -7.13 14.31
CA ASP A 133 -8.75 -5.73 14.68
C ASP A 133 -7.81 -5.58 15.89
N TYR A 134 -7.26 -6.68 16.43
CA TYR A 134 -6.38 -6.64 17.61
C TYR A 134 -4.92 -6.49 17.20
N ASN A 135 -4.27 -5.49 17.82
CA ASN A 135 -2.90 -4.99 17.65
C ASN A 135 -2.69 -4.10 16.43
N ASN A 136 -2.32 -2.84 16.68
CA ASN A 136 -1.48 -2.08 15.75
C ASN A 136 -0.11 -2.78 15.71
N GLY A 137 0.50 -2.83 14.52
CA GLY A 137 1.87 -3.28 14.35
C GLY A 137 2.04 -4.72 13.86
N LEU A 138 1.20 -5.17 12.91
CA LEU A 138 1.42 -6.44 12.22
C LEU A 138 2.74 -6.39 11.43
N THR A 139 3.09 -5.23 10.90
CA THR A 139 4.31 -5.06 10.11
C THR A 139 5.57 -5.36 10.93
N GLU A 140 5.66 -4.80 12.14
CA GLU A 140 6.73 -5.05 13.11
C GLU A 140 6.74 -6.52 13.50
N ALA A 141 5.57 -7.09 13.86
CA ALA A 141 5.48 -8.51 14.20
C ALA A 141 5.97 -9.44 13.06
N VAL A 142 5.74 -9.07 11.79
CA VAL A 142 6.27 -9.79 10.63
C VAL A 142 7.79 -9.60 10.52
N SER A 143 8.30 -8.39 10.73
CA SER A 143 9.74 -8.10 10.74
C SER A 143 10.48 -8.93 11.79
N ASP A 144 10.01 -8.91 13.05
CA ASP A 144 10.53 -9.71 14.17
C ASP A 144 10.57 -11.19 13.83
N PHE A 145 9.45 -11.69 13.31
CA PHE A 145 9.29 -13.10 12.99
C PHE A 145 10.24 -13.57 11.89
N LEU A 146 10.37 -12.78 10.82
CA LEU A 146 11.27 -13.11 9.72
C LEU A 146 12.73 -12.96 10.14
N THR A 147 13.05 -12.01 11.00
CA THR A 147 14.40 -11.84 11.58
C THR A 147 14.81 -13.06 12.39
N ASP A 148 13.94 -13.55 13.29
CA ASP A 148 14.18 -14.78 14.05
C ASP A 148 14.33 -16.01 13.14
N ILE A 149 13.59 -16.07 12.03
CA ILE A 149 13.76 -17.12 11.02
C ILE A 149 15.12 -17.00 10.30
N GLY A 150 15.50 -15.79 9.87
CA GLY A 150 16.77 -15.48 9.22
C GLY A 150 17.95 -15.92 10.08
N GLU A 151 17.98 -15.51 11.35
CA GLU A 151 19.03 -15.91 12.29
C GLU A 151 19.15 -17.43 12.45
N LYS A 152 18.02 -18.14 12.46
CA LYS A 152 18.01 -19.61 12.58
C LYS A 152 18.54 -20.28 11.32
N ILE A 153 18.26 -19.72 10.15
CA ILE A 153 18.82 -20.17 8.86
C ILE A 153 20.34 -20.03 8.90
N ASP A 154 20.86 -18.88 9.30
CA ASP A 154 22.30 -18.60 9.35
C ASP A 154 23.03 -19.48 10.35
N LYS A 155 22.48 -19.60 11.56
CA LYS A 155 23.05 -20.40 12.65
C LYS A 155 22.85 -21.91 12.45
N LYS A 156 22.21 -22.35 11.34
CA LYS A 156 21.81 -23.74 11.05
C LYS A 156 21.09 -24.42 12.23
N LYS A 157 20.35 -23.64 13.02
CA LYS A 157 19.68 -24.12 14.23
C LYS A 157 18.37 -24.81 13.87
N ALA A 158 17.96 -25.78 14.69
CA ALA A 158 16.64 -26.39 14.58
C ALA A 158 15.56 -25.37 15.00
N PHE A 159 14.49 -25.27 14.20
CA PHE A 159 13.32 -24.46 14.55
C PHE A 159 12.61 -25.08 15.76
N LYS A 160 12.58 -24.38 16.90
CA LYS A 160 11.55 -24.62 17.92
C LYS A 160 10.25 -24.00 17.43
N LYS A 161 9.11 -24.65 17.73
CA LYS A 161 7.77 -24.17 17.39
C LYS A 161 7.61 -22.72 17.86
N ILE A 162 7.36 -21.80 16.93
CA ILE A 162 7.00 -20.41 17.22
C ILE A 162 5.48 -20.36 17.39
N GLU A 163 4.99 -19.62 18.37
CA GLU A 163 3.55 -19.45 18.56
C GLU A 163 3.00 -18.46 17.52
N LEU A 164 2.42 -18.97 16.44
CA LEU A 164 1.95 -18.20 15.27
C LEU A 164 0.58 -17.54 15.47
N HIS A 165 0.07 -17.46 16.70
CA HIS A 165 -1.32 -17.09 16.95
C HIS A 165 -1.67 -15.66 16.48
N ASN A 166 -0.69 -14.74 16.44
CA ASN A 166 -0.87 -13.36 15.96
C ASN A 166 -0.44 -13.14 14.50
N LEU A 167 0.23 -14.12 13.87
CA LEU A 167 0.69 -14.04 12.48
C LEU A 167 -0.08 -14.98 11.56
N GLY A 168 -1.18 -15.58 12.05
CA GLY A 168 -1.81 -16.73 11.41
C GLY A 168 -2.21 -16.52 9.95
N GLN A 169 -2.72 -15.35 9.59
CA GLN A 169 -3.13 -15.06 8.21
C GLN A 169 -1.94 -14.77 7.29
N ILE A 170 -1.07 -13.84 7.68
CA ILE A 170 0.13 -13.50 6.90
C ILE A 170 1.06 -14.71 6.74
N THR A 171 1.17 -15.56 7.77
CA THR A 171 1.96 -16.81 7.69
C THR A 171 1.42 -17.76 6.61
N LYS A 172 0.09 -17.84 6.45
CA LYS A 172 -0.52 -18.62 5.36
C LYS A 172 -0.26 -17.97 4.00
N GLN A 173 -0.37 -16.64 3.91
CA GLN A 173 -0.13 -15.89 2.68
C GLN A 173 1.31 -16.09 2.16
N LEU A 174 2.30 -15.96 3.05
CA LEU A 174 3.71 -16.23 2.72
C LEU A 174 3.96 -17.72 2.38
N GLY A 175 3.21 -18.63 3.02
CA GLY A 175 3.22 -20.05 2.65
C GLY A 175 2.69 -20.30 1.23
N PHE A 176 1.60 -19.65 0.84
CA PHE A 176 1.05 -19.72 -0.52
C PHE A 176 1.98 -19.08 -1.58
N LEU A 177 2.80 -18.11 -1.18
CA LEU A 177 3.89 -17.59 -2.01
C LEU A 177 5.10 -18.56 -2.09
N GLY A 178 5.03 -19.72 -1.45
CA GLY A 178 6.03 -20.78 -1.55
C GLY A 178 7.19 -20.68 -0.57
N TRP A 179 7.15 -19.75 0.40
CA TRP A 179 8.29 -19.54 1.32
C TRP A 179 8.50 -20.73 2.26
N TRP A 180 7.42 -21.46 2.54
CA TRP A 180 7.42 -22.64 3.40
C TRP A 180 6.18 -23.49 3.19
N ASP A 181 6.29 -24.76 3.58
CA ASP A 181 5.12 -25.60 3.78
C ASP A 181 4.52 -25.28 5.17
N PHE A 182 3.20 -25.42 5.33
CA PHE A 182 2.55 -25.24 6.63
C PHE A 182 1.43 -26.24 6.87
N THR A 183 1.11 -26.44 8.15
CA THR A 183 -0.05 -27.25 8.56
C THR A 183 -1.01 -26.42 9.40
N GLU A 184 -2.29 -26.77 9.34
CA GLU A 184 -3.35 -26.07 10.07
C GLU A 184 -3.98 -26.94 11.16
N LYS A 185 -4.47 -26.30 12.22
CA LYS A 185 -5.33 -26.91 13.23
C LYS A 185 -6.53 -26.02 13.52
N ASN A 186 -7.61 -26.65 13.97
CA ASN A 186 -8.79 -25.94 14.44
C ASN A 186 -8.52 -25.28 15.79
N TYR A 187 -9.02 -24.06 15.96
CA TYR A 187 -8.95 -23.33 17.21
C TYR A 187 -9.99 -23.90 18.20
N HIS A 188 -9.54 -24.72 19.15
CA HIS A 188 -10.41 -25.39 20.11
C HIS A 188 -11.63 -26.07 19.46
N LYS A 189 -12.86 -25.64 19.79
CA LYS A 189 -14.13 -26.14 19.26
C LYS A 189 -14.68 -25.31 18.09
N SER A 190 -13.90 -24.35 17.58
CA SER A 190 -14.28 -23.49 16.45
C SER A 190 -13.86 -24.11 15.12
N ASP A 191 -14.59 -23.79 14.05
CA ASP A 191 -14.21 -24.10 12.68
C ASP A 191 -13.07 -23.18 12.16
N ARG A 192 -12.63 -22.20 12.97
CA ARG A 192 -11.49 -21.32 12.62
C ARG A 192 -10.19 -22.12 12.65
N LYS A 193 -9.43 -22.09 11.55
CA LYS A 193 -8.11 -22.72 11.43
C LYS A 193 -6.97 -21.74 11.65
N TYR A 194 -5.96 -22.14 12.41
CA TYR A 194 -4.70 -21.40 12.57
C TYR A 194 -3.52 -22.23 12.06
N VAL A 195 -2.40 -21.57 11.74
CA VAL A 195 -1.16 -22.26 11.34
C VAL A 195 -0.52 -22.90 12.57
N ASP A 196 -0.43 -24.22 12.60
CA ASP A 196 0.16 -24.97 13.72
C ASP A 196 1.67 -25.12 13.61
N SER A 197 2.19 -25.22 12.39
CA SER A 197 3.61 -25.33 12.13
C SER A 197 3.96 -24.92 10.71
N ILE A 198 5.21 -24.48 10.53
CA ILE A 198 5.82 -24.19 9.23
C ILE A 198 7.09 -25.02 9.03
N LYS A 199 7.42 -25.30 7.78
CA LYS A 199 8.67 -25.94 7.36
C LYS A 199 9.31 -25.14 6.23
N ILE A 200 10.37 -24.42 6.56
CA ILE A 200 11.11 -23.60 5.59
C ILE A 200 11.78 -24.51 4.55
N ASN A 201 11.42 -24.32 3.28
CA ASN A 201 11.96 -25.05 2.15
C ASN A 201 13.21 -24.33 1.58
N SER A 202 13.79 -24.84 0.49
CA SER A 202 14.98 -24.25 -0.12
C SER A 202 14.76 -22.83 -0.67
N PHE A 203 13.54 -22.53 -1.13
CA PHE A 203 13.18 -21.22 -1.64
C PHE A 203 13.06 -20.19 -0.52
N GLY A 204 12.38 -20.51 0.58
CA GLY A 204 12.37 -19.65 1.77
C GLY A 204 13.76 -19.36 2.32
N LYS A 205 14.68 -20.34 2.33
CA LYS A 205 16.08 -20.14 2.73
C LYS A 205 16.86 -19.19 1.82
N PHE A 206 16.47 -19.08 0.56
CA PHE A 206 17.05 -18.12 -0.37
C PHE A 206 16.45 -16.72 -0.17
N LEU A 207 15.13 -16.65 -0.03
CA LEU A 207 14.39 -15.40 -0.07
C LEU A 207 14.47 -14.61 1.25
N ILE A 208 14.32 -15.29 2.39
CA ILE A 208 14.20 -14.62 3.70
C ILE A 208 15.45 -13.82 4.07
N PRO A 209 16.70 -14.33 3.96
CA PRO A 209 17.87 -13.54 4.31
C PRO A 209 18.01 -12.26 3.47
N LYS A 210 17.72 -12.34 2.16
CA LYS A 210 17.73 -11.15 1.28
C LYS A 210 16.70 -10.10 1.71
N LEU A 211 15.51 -10.54 2.09
CA LEU A 211 14.46 -9.63 2.54
C LEU A 211 14.70 -9.07 3.94
N VAL A 212 15.33 -9.81 4.84
CA VAL A 212 15.63 -9.33 6.20
C VAL A 212 16.88 -8.45 6.23
N ASP A 213 17.95 -8.88 5.55
CA ASP A 213 19.26 -8.23 5.68
C ASP A 213 19.45 -7.11 4.65
N GLU A 214 18.93 -7.28 3.43
CA GLU A 214 19.18 -6.35 2.32
C GLU A 214 17.95 -5.50 1.96
N ARG A 215 16.75 -5.97 2.27
CA ARG A 215 15.47 -5.29 2.00
C ARG A 215 14.52 -5.26 3.21
N PRO A 216 14.98 -4.92 4.43
CA PRO A 216 14.19 -5.05 5.65
C PRO A 216 12.82 -4.36 5.54
N LEU A 217 11.75 -5.05 5.94
CA LEU A 217 10.37 -4.62 5.73
C LEU A 217 10.11 -3.22 6.32
N SER A 218 10.64 -2.96 7.51
CA SER A 218 10.53 -1.69 8.24
C SER A 218 11.02 -0.47 7.45
N TYR A 219 12.07 -0.64 6.63
CA TYR A 219 12.64 0.43 5.80
C TYR A 219 12.06 0.41 4.38
N TRP A 220 11.84 -0.77 3.80
CA TRP A 220 11.46 -0.89 2.39
C TRP A 220 9.95 -0.78 2.16
N ASN A 221 9.13 -1.03 3.18
CA ASN A 221 7.69 -0.81 3.12
C ASN A 221 7.36 0.68 3.29
N TYR A 222 6.59 1.20 2.34
CA TYR A 222 6.13 2.58 2.35
C TYR A 222 5.42 2.97 3.66
N TYR A 223 4.45 2.17 4.10
CA TYR A 223 3.64 2.49 5.29
C TYR A 223 4.44 2.39 6.58
N SER A 224 5.46 1.55 6.63
CA SER A 224 6.36 1.49 7.78
C SER A 224 7.19 2.76 7.91
N ARG A 225 7.68 3.32 6.80
CA ARG A 225 8.41 4.59 6.81
C ARG A 225 7.51 5.74 7.27
N GLU A 226 6.30 5.80 6.73
CA GLU A 226 5.30 6.83 7.09
C GLU A 226 4.96 6.86 8.58
N ASN A 227 4.92 5.69 9.23
CA ASN A 227 4.61 5.59 10.66
C ASN A 227 5.86 5.59 11.54
N GLU A 228 7.05 5.88 10.97
CA GLU A 228 8.36 5.75 11.63
C GLU A 228 8.59 4.38 12.30
N SER A 229 7.92 3.32 11.81
CA SER A 229 7.99 1.96 12.35
C SER A 229 9.43 1.41 12.33
N TYR A 230 10.32 1.95 11.49
CA TYR A 230 11.73 1.57 11.45
C TYR A 230 12.50 1.91 12.73
N LEU A 231 12.05 2.89 13.52
CA LEU A 231 12.61 3.17 14.85
C LEU A 231 12.40 2.00 15.82
N TYR A 232 11.42 1.14 15.54
CA TYR A 232 11.11 -0.05 16.31
C TYR A 232 11.59 -1.34 15.62
N ASP A 233 12.41 -1.23 14.58
CA ASP A 233 12.94 -2.39 13.90
C ASP A 233 13.82 -3.23 14.86
N PRO A 234 13.64 -4.56 14.94
CA PRO A 234 14.40 -5.42 15.85
C PRO A 234 15.90 -5.36 15.68
N PHE A 235 16.37 -5.20 14.44
CA PHE A 235 17.79 -5.10 14.16
C PHE A 235 18.36 -3.79 14.72
N PHE A 236 17.59 -2.70 14.61
CA PHE A 236 17.93 -1.42 15.21
C PHE A 236 17.89 -1.49 16.75
N LEU A 237 16.80 -1.98 17.34
CA LEU A 237 16.65 -2.10 18.80
C LEU A 237 17.73 -2.98 19.44
N PHE A 238 18.10 -4.09 18.80
CA PHE A 238 19.18 -4.97 19.27
C PHE A 238 20.56 -4.28 19.27
N GLN A 239 20.77 -3.30 18.39
CA GLN A 239 21.99 -2.50 18.37
C GLN A 239 21.95 -1.35 19.38
N MET A 240 20.79 -0.71 19.57
CA MET A 240 20.59 0.27 20.65
C MET A 240 20.93 -0.31 22.03
N GLU A 241 20.53 -1.56 22.30
CA GLU A 241 20.86 -2.26 23.56
C GLU A 241 22.37 -2.48 23.78
N LYS A 242 23.19 -2.36 22.73
CA LYS A 242 24.65 -2.53 22.80
C LYS A 242 25.44 -1.23 23.06
N GLU A 243 24.77 -0.10 23.33
CA GLU A 243 25.37 1.23 23.58
C GLU A 243 26.20 1.81 22.41
N ASP A 244 26.19 1.18 21.23
CA ASP A 244 26.73 1.74 19.98
C ASP A 244 25.53 2.22 19.12
N ILE A 245 25.10 3.46 19.34
CA ILE A 245 24.18 4.13 18.41
C ILE A 245 25.00 4.48 17.17
N ASP A 246 24.86 3.71 16.11
CA ASP A 246 25.31 4.14 14.79
C ASP A 246 24.09 4.75 14.08
N GLU A 247 23.82 6.05 14.31
CA GLU A 247 22.84 6.83 13.53
C GLU A 247 23.09 6.64 12.02
N ASP A 248 24.35 6.40 11.63
CA ASP A 248 24.72 6.07 10.26
C ASP A 248 24.01 4.81 9.72
N ILE A 249 23.51 3.88 10.55
CA ILE A 249 22.82 2.66 10.05
C ILE A 249 21.43 3.00 9.52
N ILE A 250 20.67 3.84 10.23
CA ILE A 250 19.36 4.29 9.75
C ILE A 250 19.58 5.07 8.46
N ASP A 251 20.51 6.03 8.47
CA ASP A 251 20.81 6.86 7.31
C ASP A 251 21.26 6.01 6.12
N LYS A 252 22.13 5.01 6.34
CA LYS A 252 22.55 4.06 5.29
C LYS A 252 21.39 3.25 4.74
N GLN A 253 20.43 2.82 5.58
CA GLN A 253 19.26 2.07 5.09
C GLN A 253 18.31 2.97 4.30
N LEU A 254 18.06 4.18 4.79
CA LEU A 254 17.22 5.17 4.09
C LEU A 254 17.85 5.58 2.75
N GLU A 255 19.16 5.88 2.74
CA GLU A 255 19.92 6.15 1.50
C GLU A 255 19.83 4.97 0.53
N LYS A 256 19.85 3.73 1.04
CA LYS A 256 19.70 2.54 0.20
C LYS A 256 18.31 2.39 -0.40
N VAL A 257 17.26 2.69 0.36
CA VAL A 257 15.87 2.70 -0.14
C VAL A 257 15.68 3.74 -1.24
N GLU A 258 16.31 4.91 -1.06
CA GLU A 258 16.25 6.01 -2.03
C GLU A 258 17.01 5.69 -3.33
N ASN A 259 18.18 5.05 -3.22
CA ASN A 259 19.11 4.93 -4.35
C ASN A 259 19.16 3.54 -5.00
N GLU A 260 18.66 2.49 -4.36
CA GLU A 260 18.67 1.13 -4.92
C GLU A 260 17.28 0.62 -5.32
N PRO A 261 17.11 0.08 -6.54
CA PRO A 261 15.89 -0.65 -6.88
C PRO A 261 15.67 -1.87 -5.98
N PHE A 262 14.41 -2.10 -5.58
CA PHE A 262 14.03 -3.23 -4.73
C PHE A 262 14.50 -4.57 -5.31
N LEU A 263 14.31 -4.79 -6.62
CA LEU A 263 14.61 -6.07 -7.27
C LEU A 263 16.09 -6.31 -7.55
N GLU A 264 16.97 -5.34 -7.30
CA GLU A 264 18.39 -5.43 -7.67
C GLU A 264 19.12 -6.60 -6.98
N VAL A 265 18.77 -6.88 -5.73
CA VAL A 265 19.30 -8.04 -4.98
C VAL A 265 18.95 -9.38 -5.64
N PHE A 266 17.80 -9.47 -6.31
CA PHE A 266 17.33 -10.68 -6.99
C PHE A 266 17.87 -10.78 -8.41
N LYS A 267 18.01 -9.64 -9.12
CA LYS A 267 18.63 -9.57 -10.44
C LYS A 267 20.07 -10.07 -10.43
N LYS A 268 20.85 -9.72 -9.40
CA LYS A 268 22.22 -10.20 -9.22
C LYS A 268 22.34 -11.74 -9.17
N GLU A 269 21.31 -12.44 -8.71
CA GLU A 269 21.31 -13.91 -8.58
C GLU A 269 20.68 -14.62 -9.78
N LEU A 270 19.67 -14.01 -10.40
CA LEU A 270 18.88 -14.60 -11.47
C LEU A 270 19.35 -14.21 -12.87
N GLY A 271 19.99 -13.05 -13.02
CA GLY A 271 20.31 -12.44 -14.30
C GLY A 271 19.19 -11.53 -14.82
N GLU A 272 19.56 -10.45 -15.51
CA GLU A 272 18.63 -9.51 -16.14
C GLU A 272 17.83 -10.14 -17.29
N ASP A 273 18.34 -11.21 -17.90
CA ASP A 273 17.64 -11.98 -18.93
C ASP A 273 16.44 -12.76 -18.37
N VAL A 274 16.46 -13.08 -17.07
CA VAL A 274 15.39 -13.78 -16.36
C VAL A 274 14.47 -12.80 -15.62
N LEU A 275 15.03 -11.79 -14.97
CA LEU A 275 14.31 -10.76 -14.22
C LEU A 275 14.65 -9.37 -14.77
N GLY A 276 14.13 -9.06 -15.95
CA GLY A 276 14.43 -7.81 -16.66
C GLY A 276 13.31 -6.78 -16.56
N LYS A 277 12.06 -7.23 -16.57
CA LYS A 277 10.88 -6.35 -16.53
C LYS A 277 10.39 -6.10 -15.11
N GLU A 278 9.89 -4.88 -14.90
CA GLU A 278 9.20 -4.46 -13.69
C GLU A 278 7.94 -3.69 -14.09
N LEU A 279 6.89 -3.79 -13.28
CA LEU A 279 5.70 -2.94 -13.45
C LEU A 279 6.11 -1.47 -13.35
N ASN A 280 5.56 -0.66 -14.24
CA ASN A 280 5.73 0.78 -14.14
C ASN A 280 4.84 1.29 -13.01
N MET A 281 5.46 1.76 -11.92
CA MET A 281 4.71 2.36 -10.82
C MET A 281 4.50 3.87 -11.04
N GLU A 282 5.14 4.46 -12.06
CA GLU A 282 4.81 5.79 -12.53
C GLU A 282 3.37 5.77 -13.05
N THR A 283 2.59 6.70 -12.53
CA THR A 283 1.23 7.02 -12.98
C THR A 283 1.28 7.52 -14.42
N GLU A 284 0.34 7.07 -15.25
CA GLU A 284 0.05 7.75 -16.51
C GLU A 284 -0.32 9.20 -16.19
N THR A 285 0.52 10.13 -16.64
CA THR A 285 0.25 11.55 -16.48
C THR A 285 -0.85 11.96 -17.45
N ARG A 286 -1.88 12.63 -16.94
CA ARG A 286 -2.94 13.22 -17.75
C ARG A 286 -2.79 14.73 -17.74
N ALA A 287 -2.07 15.25 -18.73
CA ALA A 287 -1.96 16.70 -18.93
C ALA A 287 -3.36 17.34 -19.08
N GLY A 288 -3.48 18.58 -18.61
CA GLY A 288 -4.73 19.35 -18.66
C GLY A 288 -5.03 20.11 -17.37
N ILE A 289 -6.15 20.82 -17.34
CA ILE A 289 -6.60 21.59 -16.18
C ILE A 289 -7.48 20.71 -15.31
N TYR A 290 -7.06 20.48 -14.07
CA TYR A 290 -7.77 19.73 -13.06
C TYR A 290 -8.74 20.65 -12.32
N ILE A 291 -9.98 20.23 -12.16
CA ILE A 291 -11.01 20.96 -11.41
C ILE A 291 -11.32 20.19 -10.14
N PHE A 292 -10.85 20.70 -9.01
CA PHE A 292 -11.07 20.12 -7.69
C PHE A 292 -12.20 20.83 -6.95
N LYS A 293 -13.10 20.05 -6.38
CA LYS A 293 -14.03 20.51 -5.35
C LYS A 293 -13.53 20.09 -3.97
N VAL A 294 -13.07 21.07 -3.21
CA VAL A 294 -12.53 20.92 -1.85
C VAL A 294 -13.64 21.19 -0.85
N LYS A 295 -13.97 20.19 -0.03
CA LYS A 295 -15.08 20.27 0.92
C LYS A 295 -14.55 20.05 2.32
N MET A 296 -14.87 20.98 3.21
CA MET A 296 -14.76 20.76 4.64
C MET A 296 -15.99 20.00 5.16
N ASN A 297 -17.17 20.36 4.63
CA ASN A 297 -18.42 19.65 4.87
C ASN A 297 -19.44 19.93 3.75
N ASN A 298 -20.68 19.46 3.91
CA ASN A 298 -21.74 19.64 2.90
C ASN A 298 -22.18 21.10 2.68
N GLN A 299 -21.87 22.00 3.61
CA GLN A 299 -22.23 23.42 3.55
C GLN A 299 -21.08 24.32 3.12
N ILE A 300 -19.84 23.96 3.48
CA ILE A 300 -18.64 24.77 3.23
C ILE A 300 -17.71 24.07 2.25
N TRP A 301 -17.58 24.63 1.05
CA TRP A 301 -16.72 24.10 -0.01
C TRP A 301 -16.19 25.18 -0.96
N ARG A 302 -15.12 24.83 -1.67
CA ARG A 302 -14.43 25.62 -2.70
C ARG A 302 -14.25 24.78 -3.97
N VAL A 303 -14.25 25.41 -5.13
CA VAL A 303 -13.90 24.78 -6.40
C VAL A 303 -12.72 25.53 -6.98
N ILE A 304 -11.61 24.82 -7.11
CA ILE A 304 -10.33 25.32 -7.58
C ILE A 304 -10.03 24.64 -8.92
N ARG A 305 -9.64 25.41 -9.93
CA ARG A 305 -9.04 24.87 -11.15
C ARG A 305 -7.53 25.08 -11.11
N ILE A 306 -6.76 24.12 -11.57
CA ILE A 306 -5.29 24.13 -11.45
C ILE A 306 -4.66 23.35 -12.62
N PRO A 307 -3.55 23.81 -13.22
CA PRO A 307 -2.81 23.02 -14.20
C PRO A 307 -2.33 21.69 -13.62
N GLY A 308 -2.43 20.60 -14.39
CA GLY A 308 -1.90 19.29 -13.99
C GLY A 308 -0.39 19.29 -13.77
N SER A 309 0.31 20.19 -14.46
CA SER A 309 1.75 20.41 -14.34
C SER A 309 2.17 21.11 -13.03
N CYS A 310 1.23 21.67 -12.26
CA CYS A 310 1.52 22.28 -10.96
C CYS A 310 1.78 21.21 -9.90
N PHE A 311 2.57 21.58 -8.89
CA PHE A 311 2.87 20.75 -7.74
C PHE A 311 1.70 20.70 -6.75
N LEU A 312 1.61 19.65 -5.94
CA LEU A 312 0.61 19.57 -4.87
C LEU A 312 0.76 20.67 -3.82
N ASP A 313 1.97 21.18 -3.60
CA ASP A 313 2.20 22.34 -2.72
C ASP A 313 1.44 23.59 -3.20
N GLU A 314 1.31 23.78 -4.52
CA GLU A 314 0.54 24.88 -5.09
C GLU A 314 -0.97 24.68 -4.86
N LEU A 315 -1.46 23.43 -4.90
CA LEU A 315 -2.82 23.11 -4.52
C LEU A 315 -3.07 23.36 -3.03
N HIS A 316 -2.12 23.00 -2.16
CA HIS A 316 -2.18 23.27 -0.72
C HIS A 316 -2.35 24.77 -0.45
N ARG A 317 -1.49 25.62 -1.04
CA ARG A 317 -1.58 27.08 -0.90
C ARG A 317 -2.92 27.61 -1.39
N ALA A 318 -3.38 27.14 -2.55
CA ALA A 318 -4.67 27.54 -3.11
C ALA A 318 -5.86 27.15 -2.23
N ILE A 319 -5.77 26.02 -1.51
CA ILE A 319 -6.79 25.61 -0.55
C ILE A 319 -6.80 26.55 0.66
N LEU A 320 -5.64 26.83 1.26
CA LEU A 320 -5.53 27.72 2.40
C LEU A 320 -6.05 29.13 2.05
N ASP A 321 -5.60 29.70 0.92
CA ASP A 321 -6.07 31.00 0.42
C ASP A 321 -7.60 31.00 0.21
N ALA A 322 -8.17 29.90 -0.30
CA ALA A 322 -9.60 29.82 -0.53
C ALA A 322 -10.41 29.71 0.77
N TYR A 323 -9.80 29.21 1.85
CA TYR A 323 -10.41 29.09 3.18
C TYR A 323 -9.95 30.19 4.15
N ASP A 324 -9.16 31.17 3.70
CA ASP A 324 -8.62 32.26 4.53
C ASP A 324 -7.79 31.76 5.72
N PHE A 325 -7.02 30.69 5.48
CA PHE A 325 -6.09 30.10 6.45
C PHE A 325 -4.66 30.55 6.17
N GLU A 326 -3.86 30.70 7.22
CA GLU A 326 -2.42 30.91 7.15
C GLU A 326 -1.68 29.57 6.94
N ASN A 327 -0.46 29.63 6.39
CA ASN A 327 0.37 28.46 6.13
C ASN A 327 1.42 28.24 7.24
N ASP A 328 0.95 28.07 8.46
CA ASP A 328 1.74 27.98 9.68
C ASP A 328 1.96 26.55 10.19
N HIS A 329 1.22 25.57 9.67
CA HIS A 329 1.32 24.17 10.07
C HIS A 329 1.57 23.19 8.91
N LEU A 330 1.98 21.98 9.28
CA LEU A 330 2.24 20.87 8.35
C LEU A 330 0.95 20.37 7.69
N TYR A 331 1.10 19.76 6.51
CA TYR A 331 0.00 19.15 5.78
C TYR A 331 0.39 17.84 5.09
N VAL A 332 -0.63 17.08 4.66
CA VAL A 332 -0.48 15.87 3.86
C VAL A 332 -1.70 15.62 2.96
N PHE A 333 -1.46 15.12 1.75
CA PHE A 333 -2.50 14.62 0.84
C PHE A 333 -2.50 13.09 0.74
N TYR A 334 -3.68 12.46 0.75
CA TYR A 334 -3.85 11.00 0.55
C TYR A 334 -4.80 10.72 -0.64
N PRO A 335 -4.28 10.43 -1.85
CA PRO A 335 -5.07 10.17 -3.05
C PRO A 335 -6.05 8.99 -2.95
N GLU A 336 -5.83 8.04 -2.01
CA GLU A 336 -6.74 6.91 -1.78
C GLU A 336 -8.07 7.32 -1.11
N GLY A 337 -8.22 8.59 -0.72
CA GLY A 337 -9.47 9.12 -0.18
C GLY A 337 -9.74 8.71 1.27
N LYS A 338 -8.73 8.19 1.97
CA LYS A 338 -8.76 7.84 3.38
C LYS A 338 -7.45 8.26 4.03
N LEU A 339 -7.52 8.97 5.15
CA LEU A 339 -6.32 9.35 5.92
C LEU A 339 -5.56 8.10 6.37
N PHE A 340 -4.23 8.19 6.36
CA PHE A 340 -3.32 7.13 6.80
C PHE A 340 -3.51 5.81 6.03
N SER A 341 -3.92 5.91 4.76
CA SER A 341 -4.15 4.79 3.85
C SER A 341 -3.67 5.20 2.47
N GLY A 342 -2.97 4.33 1.76
CA GLY A 342 -2.24 4.71 0.57
C GLY A 342 -0.93 5.45 0.83
N ILE A 343 -0.39 5.98 -0.25
CA ILE A 343 0.74 6.90 -0.26
C ILE A 343 0.25 8.30 0.11
N GLY A 344 0.80 8.86 1.18
CA GLY A 344 0.70 10.26 1.57
C GLY A 344 1.72 11.14 0.82
N TYR A 345 1.36 12.39 0.55
CA TYR A 345 2.22 13.38 -0.08
C TYR A 345 2.41 14.55 0.87
N HIS A 346 3.65 14.73 1.34
CA HIS A 346 3.95 15.43 2.58
C HIS A 346 4.51 16.83 2.35
N ASP A 347 4.32 17.67 3.35
CA ASP A 347 5.03 18.95 3.49
C ASP A 347 6.54 18.73 3.66
N GLU A 348 7.36 19.48 2.91
CA GLU A 348 8.83 19.47 3.00
C GLU A 348 9.38 19.87 4.36
N ARG A 349 8.59 20.60 5.16
CA ARG A 349 8.95 21.02 6.52
C ARG A 349 8.87 19.88 7.53
N GLY A 350 8.31 18.73 7.15
CA GLY A 350 8.18 17.54 7.99
C GLY A 350 9.46 16.71 8.12
N SER A 351 9.43 15.70 8.99
CA SER A 351 10.58 14.85 9.34
C SER A 351 10.89 13.75 8.30
N GLY A 352 11.09 14.10 7.03
CA GLY A 352 11.65 13.19 6.02
C GLY A 352 10.70 12.15 5.42
N ALA A 353 9.39 12.28 5.65
CA ALA A 353 8.39 11.47 4.94
C ALA A 353 8.37 11.83 3.44
N THR A 354 8.31 10.80 2.57
CA THR A 354 8.30 10.96 1.11
C THR A 354 7.21 10.07 0.53
N PRO A 355 6.55 10.46 -0.58
CA PRO A 355 6.88 11.58 -1.48
C PRO A 355 6.51 12.97 -0.96
N LEU A 356 7.24 13.99 -1.43
CA LEU A 356 6.98 15.40 -1.10
C LEU A 356 5.95 16.02 -2.04
N ALA A 357 5.04 16.81 -1.48
CA ALA A 357 4.02 17.54 -2.23
C ALA A 357 4.61 18.66 -3.11
N CYS A 358 5.75 19.25 -2.72
CA CYS A 358 6.46 20.24 -3.53
C CYS A 358 7.25 19.64 -4.70
N GLU A 359 7.41 18.32 -4.74
CA GLU A 359 8.12 17.60 -5.81
C GLU A 359 7.17 16.75 -6.68
N THR A 360 5.91 16.60 -6.27
CA THR A 360 4.92 15.79 -6.98
C THR A 360 3.93 16.69 -7.72
N LYS A 361 3.80 16.48 -9.03
CA LYS A 361 2.78 17.17 -9.84
C LYS A 361 1.41 16.53 -9.70
N ILE A 362 0.37 17.33 -9.91
CA ILE A 362 -1.02 16.86 -9.85
C ILE A 362 -1.30 15.79 -10.91
N GLU A 363 -0.74 15.93 -12.10
CA GLU A 363 -0.91 14.94 -13.18
C GLU A 363 -0.26 13.58 -12.84
N GLU A 364 0.77 13.57 -12.00
CA GLU A 364 1.46 12.37 -11.50
C GLU A 364 0.65 11.65 -10.41
N LEU A 365 -0.51 12.17 -9.99
CA LEU A 365 -1.38 11.42 -9.10
C LEU A 365 -2.25 10.40 -9.83
N GLY A 366 -2.37 10.49 -11.16
CA GLY A 366 -3.20 9.57 -11.95
C GLY A 366 -4.67 9.52 -11.47
N LEU A 367 -5.18 10.63 -10.92
CA LEU A 367 -6.53 10.70 -10.38
C LEU A 367 -7.58 10.52 -11.47
N VAL A 368 -8.63 9.75 -11.16
CA VAL A 368 -9.80 9.62 -12.04
C VAL A 368 -10.93 10.56 -11.62
N GLU A 369 -11.75 10.97 -12.58
CA GLU A 369 -12.91 11.82 -12.29
C GLU A 369 -13.80 11.19 -11.21
N ARG A 370 -14.27 12.04 -10.29
CA ARG A 370 -15.01 11.70 -9.06
C ARG A 370 -14.20 11.01 -7.97
N GLN A 371 -12.91 10.76 -8.16
CA GLN A 371 -12.04 10.31 -7.08
C GLN A 371 -11.93 11.39 -6.01
N THR A 372 -11.98 10.97 -4.75
CA THR A 372 -11.75 11.83 -3.60
C THR A 372 -10.35 11.53 -3.07
N MET A 373 -9.57 12.59 -2.87
CA MET A 373 -8.35 12.61 -2.08
C MET A 373 -8.66 13.23 -0.71
N LYS A 374 -8.02 12.75 0.35
CA LYS A 374 -8.06 13.43 1.65
C LYS A 374 -6.92 14.44 1.72
N TYR A 375 -7.19 15.60 2.30
CA TYR A 375 -6.19 16.61 2.61
C TYR A 375 -6.32 16.93 4.11
N LEU A 376 -5.22 16.79 4.83
CA LEU A 376 -5.13 17.10 6.25
C LEU A 376 -4.15 18.26 6.42
N PHE A 377 -4.60 19.34 7.04
CA PHE A 377 -3.80 20.49 7.43
C PHE A 377 -3.87 20.66 8.94
N ASP A 378 -2.74 21.04 9.54
CA ASP A 378 -2.57 21.13 10.99
C ASP A 378 -2.90 19.81 11.71
N PHE A 379 -1.86 19.08 12.08
CA PHE A 379 -2.03 17.79 12.75
C PHE A 379 -2.51 17.92 14.20
N GLY A 380 -2.44 19.13 14.79
CA GLY A 380 -2.99 19.43 16.11
C GLY A 380 -4.51 19.61 16.05
N ASP A 381 -4.96 20.61 15.28
CA ASP A 381 -6.38 20.99 15.19
C ASP A 381 -7.18 20.15 14.17
N HIS A 382 -6.47 19.38 13.35
CA HIS A 382 -7.03 18.32 12.49
C HIS A 382 -8.01 18.83 11.42
N TRP A 383 -7.59 19.83 10.63
CA TRP A 383 -8.39 20.35 9.52
C TRP A 383 -8.41 19.35 8.35
N GLU A 384 -9.50 18.59 8.27
CA GLU A 384 -9.71 17.58 7.23
C GLU A 384 -10.60 18.08 6.09
N PHE A 385 -10.17 17.86 4.85
CA PHE A 385 -10.93 18.18 3.63
C PHE A 385 -11.04 16.98 2.68
N ASP A 386 -12.23 16.86 2.06
CA ASP A 386 -12.45 16.02 0.88
C ASP A 386 -12.09 16.83 -0.39
N VAL A 387 -11.01 16.46 -1.06
CA VAL A 387 -10.57 17.04 -2.35
C VAL A 387 -11.05 16.14 -3.49
N VAL A 388 -12.18 16.49 -4.11
CA VAL A 388 -12.81 15.66 -5.16
C VAL A 388 -12.41 16.17 -6.54
N LEU A 389 -11.81 15.32 -7.38
CA LEU A 389 -11.60 15.64 -8.79
C LEU A 389 -12.95 15.63 -9.52
N GLU A 390 -13.46 16.78 -9.95
CA GLU A 390 -14.72 16.85 -10.70
C GLU A 390 -14.52 16.55 -12.18
N GLU A 391 -13.45 17.07 -12.76
CA GLU A 391 -13.17 17.03 -14.20
C GLU A 391 -11.68 17.30 -14.48
N VAL A 392 -11.15 16.74 -15.57
CA VAL A 392 -9.88 17.18 -16.18
C VAL A 392 -10.17 17.64 -17.60
N SER A 393 -9.86 18.90 -17.92
CA SER A 393 -10.29 19.55 -19.16
C SER A 393 -9.20 20.43 -19.77
N GLY A 394 -9.30 20.68 -21.08
CA GLY A 394 -8.52 21.71 -21.76
C GLY A 394 -7.01 21.45 -21.86
N ASP A 395 -6.31 22.48 -22.31
CA ASP A 395 -4.84 22.57 -22.39
C ASP A 395 -4.36 23.35 -21.16
N ASP A 396 -3.40 22.81 -20.42
CA ASP A 396 -2.89 23.39 -19.17
C ASP A 396 -2.06 24.66 -19.39
N SER A 397 -1.55 24.88 -20.60
CA SER A 397 -0.82 26.11 -20.98
C SER A 397 -1.68 27.39 -20.97
N VAL A 398 -2.99 27.26 -20.78
CA VAL A 398 -3.95 28.37 -20.77
C VAL A 398 -4.10 29.00 -19.37
N LEU A 399 -3.48 28.41 -18.34
CA LEU A 399 -3.64 28.82 -16.95
C LEU A 399 -2.26 28.91 -16.26
N ASP A 400 -1.94 30.07 -15.68
CA ASP A 400 -0.63 30.33 -15.07
C ASP A 400 -0.47 29.73 -13.65
N GLY A 401 -1.56 29.24 -13.04
CA GLY A 401 -1.56 28.68 -11.70
C GLY A 401 -2.96 28.37 -11.15
N PRO A 402 -3.09 28.05 -9.86
CA PRO A 402 -4.37 27.72 -9.25
C PRO A 402 -5.34 28.92 -9.23
N GLU A 403 -6.63 28.69 -9.47
CA GLU A 403 -7.67 29.71 -9.38
C GLU A 403 -8.94 29.20 -8.70
N LEU A 404 -9.44 29.96 -7.72
CA LEU A 404 -10.76 29.74 -7.12
C LEU A 404 -11.87 30.17 -8.11
N ILE A 405 -12.71 29.23 -8.54
CA ILE A 405 -13.79 29.51 -9.51
C ILE A 405 -15.19 29.50 -8.89
N LYS A 406 -15.40 28.80 -7.77
CA LYS A 406 -16.68 28.81 -7.02
C LYS A 406 -16.45 28.59 -5.53
N SER A 407 -17.33 29.15 -4.71
CA SER A 407 -17.36 28.91 -3.26
C SER A 407 -18.80 28.79 -2.75
N LYS A 408 -18.96 28.13 -1.61
CA LYS A 408 -20.20 28.10 -0.82
C LYS A 408 -19.85 28.05 0.66
N GLY A 409 -20.59 28.80 1.46
CA GLY A 409 -20.42 28.88 2.91
C GLY A 409 -19.22 29.74 3.28
N ASP A 410 -19.36 30.50 4.36
CA ASP A 410 -18.28 31.31 4.92
C ASP A 410 -17.15 30.39 5.39
N ALA A 411 -15.91 30.86 5.25
CA ALA A 411 -14.78 30.16 5.83
C ALA A 411 -14.90 30.18 7.36
N PRO A 412 -14.56 29.09 8.07
CA PRO A 412 -14.42 29.15 9.51
C PRO A 412 -13.22 30.02 9.88
N ASP A 413 -13.21 30.55 11.10
CA ASP A 413 -11.97 31.10 11.68
C ASP A 413 -10.99 29.94 11.91
N GLN A 414 -9.73 30.12 11.48
CA GLN A 414 -8.71 29.08 11.63
C GLN A 414 -8.44 28.75 13.10
N TYR A 415 -8.30 29.77 13.95
CA TYR A 415 -8.17 29.64 15.40
C TYR A 415 -9.08 30.66 16.09
N PRO A 416 -10.34 30.29 16.41
CA PRO A 416 -11.20 31.19 17.17
C PRO A 416 -10.64 31.38 18.59
N ASP A 417 -10.49 32.62 19.04
CA ASP A 417 -10.09 32.93 20.41
C ASP A 417 -11.14 32.38 21.39
N TYR A 418 -10.78 31.36 22.17
CA TYR A 418 -11.65 30.74 23.19
C TYR A 418 -11.68 31.52 24.52
N ASP A 419 -11.16 32.75 24.55
CA ASP A 419 -11.05 33.57 25.77
C ASP A 419 -12.05 34.73 25.76
N GLU A 420 -13.35 34.45 25.95
CA GLU A 420 -14.31 35.48 26.40
C GLU A 420 -15.67 34.91 26.90
N ASP A 421 -15.71 33.82 27.68
CA ASP A 421 -16.96 33.36 28.34
C ASP A 421 -16.74 32.60 29.67
N GLU A 422 -15.71 32.96 30.45
CA GLU A 422 -15.66 32.66 31.91
C GLU A 422 -15.79 33.95 32.72
N ASP A 423 -16.94 34.62 32.66
CA ASP A 423 -17.42 35.55 33.69
C ASP A 423 -18.88 35.97 33.43
N LEU A 424 -19.85 35.09 33.72
CA LEU A 424 -21.26 35.46 33.96
C LEU A 424 -21.90 34.69 35.13
#